data_AF-A0A6L4AKX5-F1
#
_entry.id   AF-A0A6L4AKX5-F1
#
_cell.length_a   1.000
_cell.length_b   1.000
_cell.length_c   1.000
_cell.angle_alpha   90.00
_cell.angle_beta   90.00
_cell.angle_gamma   90.00
#
_symmetry.space_group_name_H-M   'P 1'
#
loop_
_entity.id
_entity.type
_entity.pdbx_description
1 polymer ?
#
loop_
_entity_poly.entity_id
_entity_poly.type
_entity_poly.pdbx_seq_one_letter_code
_entity_poly.pdbx_strand_id
1 'polypeptide(L)'
;MSPLDYLLVALRVAFGAFVPLCFVAVLVWMERRGAAFFQDRAGPNRCNIFGFRAAGLIQNLSDAVKLVFKEDIVPGHIPHKFYFILAPVLVFVTALISFSVIPFADTLVLGENSYVMQAIPLDIGILWFLACAGFSVYGIILAGWSSHNKYGILGGLRAAAQVISYEIPMGLALVSLLVVYGTVNLNEIARFQGQLLFGMIPAWGVILQPLGVILFIVAAFAETNRTPFDLAEGESEIVAGYHVEYSSMKFALFFMGEYVAMFVSSAIIITLFFGGYQIPWLATETLVAYAKPVALVLLVLLPVANYFFTGWIRRNNTSHYYRPNDPRVREANIYIRCFWILTGIVEIILLGLLLADTAPETIRIFVALLQMATFLLKTVAMCFVYVWVRWTLPRFRYDQLQKLGWQTMLPLSLVNIFVTSAVVVALS
;
A
#
# COMPACT_ATOMS: atom_id res chain seq x y z
N MET A 1 15.66 29.43 -1.74
CA MET A 1 15.75 27.97 -1.64
C MET A 1 17.14 27.54 -2.04
N SER A 2 17.84 26.85 -1.16
CA SER A 2 19.16 26.28 -1.47
C SER A 2 19.03 25.17 -2.52
N PRO A 3 20.11 24.78 -3.23
CA PRO A 3 20.09 23.62 -4.14
C PRO A 3 19.63 22.32 -3.45
N LEU A 4 19.93 22.19 -2.15
CA LEU A 4 19.50 21.07 -1.31
C LEU A 4 17.97 21.07 -1.12
N ASP A 5 17.34 22.23 -0.96
CA ASP A 5 15.88 22.31 -0.80
C ASP A 5 15.18 21.78 -2.06
N TYR A 6 15.65 22.17 -3.25
CA TYR A 6 15.11 21.69 -4.52
C TYR A 6 15.30 20.18 -4.68
N LEU A 7 16.48 19.67 -4.33
CA LEU A 7 16.77 18.24 -4.34
C LEU A 7 15.82 17.46 -3.41
N LEU A 8 15.57 17.96 -2.20
CA LEU A 8 14.66 17.32 -1.26
C LEU A 8 13.20 17.41 -1.70
N VAL A 9 12.74 18.53 -2.28
CA VAL A 9 11.41 18.59 -2.92
C VAL A 9 11.31 17.52 -4.01
N ALA A 10 12.28 17.46 -4.92
CA ALA A 10 12.27 16.51 -6.02
C ALA A 10 12.28 15.05 -5.53
N LEU A 11 13.11 14.73 -4.52
CA LEU A 11 13.19 13.38 -3.94
C LEU A 11 11.86 12.98 -3.28
N ARG A 12 11.22 13.88 -2.52
CA ARG A 12 9.94 13.60 -1.85
C ARG A 12 8.80 13.37 -2.86
N VAL A 13 8.73 14.21 -3.89
CA VAL A 13 7.74 14.05 -4.97
C VAL A 13 8.02 12.78 -5.77
N ALA A 14 9.28 12.49 -6.08
CA ALA A 14 9.67 11.26 -6.76
C ALA A 14 9.34 10.04 -5.91
N PHE A 15 9.57 10.07 -4.59
CA PHE A 15 9.19 8.99 -3.69
C PHE A 15 7.66 8.79 -3.71
N GLY A 16 6.88 9.88 -3.60
CA GLY A 16 5.42 9.85 -3.66
C GLY A 16 4.85 9.24 -4.94
N ALA A 17 5.45 9.55 -6.10
CA ALA A 17 4.96 9.07 -7.39
C ALA A 17 5.52 7.69 -7.77
N PHE A 18 6.82 7.45 -7.60
CA PHE A 18 7.46 6.21 -8.08
C PHE A 18 7.25 5.02 -7.16
N VAL A 19 7.18 5.22 -5.84
CA VAL A 19 7.08 4.10 -4.90
C VAL A 19 5.79 3.30 -5.13
N PRO A 20 4.59 3.90 -5.15
CA PRO A 20 3.36 3.15 -5.42
C PRO A 20 3.42 2.39 -6.76
N LEU A 21 3.99 3.00 -7.81
CA LEU A 21 4.12 2.39 -9.14
C LEU A 21 5.07 1.19 -9.15
N CYS A 22 6.24 1.31 -8.52
CA CYS A 22 7.19 0.21 -8.38
C CYS A 22 6.58 -0.95 -7.59
N PHE A 23 5.76 -0.65 -6.57
CA PHE A 23 5.09 -1.67 -5.78
C PHE A 23 3.98 -2.40 -6.53
N VAL A 24 3.39 -1.85 -7.59
CA VAL A 24 2.42 -2.59 -8.43
C VAL A 24 3.03 -3.90 -8.93
N ALA A 25 4.27 -3.88 -9.43
CA ALA A 25 4.94 -5.08 -9.91
C ALA A 25 5.16 -6.13 -8.80
N VAL A 26 5.43 -5.67 -7.57
CA VAL A 26 5.58 -6.54 -6.40
C VAL A 26 4.24 -7.11 -5.98
N LEU A 27 3.17 -6.31 -5.96
CA LEU A 27 1.82 -6.74 -5.58
C LEU A 27 1.25 -7.76 -6.56
N VAL A 28 1.42 -7.54 -7.87
CA VAL A 28 0.99 -8.52 -8.89
C VAL A 28 1.73 -9.85 -8.74
N TRP A 29 3.03 -9.78 -8.44
CA TRP A 29 3.82 -10.99 -8.17
C TRP A 29 3.35 -11.69 -6.89
N MET A 30 3.17 -10.92 -5.81
CA MET A 30 2.73 -11.41 -4.50
C MET A 30 1.34 -12.04 -4.60
N GLU A 31 0.44 -11.46 -5.39
CA GLU A 31 -0.88 -12.02 -5.63
C GLU A 31 -0.79 -13.36 -6.36
N ARG A 32 -0.04 -13.45 -7.46
CA ARG A 32 0.09 -14.70 -8.24
C ARG A 32 0.76 -15.82 -7.46
N ARG A 33 1.83 -15.51 -6.72
CA ARG A 33 2.56 -16.47 -5.90
C ARG A 33 1.82 -16.81 -4.61
N GLY A 34 1.22 -15.81 -3.96
CA GLY A 34 0.41 -15.96 -2.76
C GLY A 34 -0.83 -16.80 -3.02
N ALA A 35 -1.57 -16.51 -4.10
CA ALA A 35 -2.70 -17.34 -4.55
C ALA A 35 -2.30 -18.80 -4.74
N ALA A 36 -1.17 -19.02 -5.43
CA ALA A 36 -0.67 -20.35 -5.70
C ALA A 36 -0.29 -21.08 -4.40
N PHE A 37 0.30 -20.38 -3.44
CA PHE A 37 0.61 -20.92 -2.11
C PHE A 37 -0.65 -21.32 -1.34
N PHE A 38 -1.68 -20.47 -1.28
CA PHE A 38 -2.95 -20.80 -0.62
C PHE A 38 -3.69 -21.98 -1.28
N GLN A 39 -3.52 -22.16 -2.58
CA GLN A 39 -4.17 -23.21 -3.37
C GLN A 39 -3.33 -24.49 -3.50
N ASP A 40 -2.21 -24.59 -2.79
CA ASP A 40 -1.25 -25.70 -2.89
C ASP A 40 -0.84 -26.03 -4.35
N ARG A 41 -0.57 -24.98 -5.15
CA ARG A 41 -0.06 -25.10 -6.51
C ARG A 41 1.16 -24.23 -6.75
N ALA A 42 1.89 -24.53 -7.81
CA ALA A 42 3.06 -23.74 -8.18
C ALA A 42 2.65 -22.41 -8.85
N GLY A 43 3.21 -21.30 -8.38
CA GLY A 43 3.08 -19.98 -9.03
C GLY A 43 3.90 -19.86 -10.34
N PRO A 44 3.98 -18.64 -10.92
CA PRO A 44 4.68 -18.41 -12.18
C PRO A 44 6.16 -18.83 -12.13
N ASN A 45 6.53 -19.82 -12.95
CA ASN A 45 7.86 -20.46 -12.95
C ASN A 45 8.42 -20.71 -14.37
N ARG A 46 7.79 -20.16 -15.42
CA ARG A 46 8.11 -20.49 -16.82
C ARG A 46 8.88 -19.40 -17.55
N CYS A 47 8.45 -18.15 -17.45
CA CYS A 47 9.11 -17.04 -18.13
C CYS A 47 10.52 -16.81 -17.57
N ASN A 48 11.51 -16.72 -18.45
CA ASN A 48 12.90 -16.48 -18.10
C ASN A 48 13.57 -15.57 -19.14
N ILE A 49 14.59 -14.83 -18.69
CA ILE A 49 15.47 -14.05 -19.55
C ILE A 49 16.86 -14.65 -19.38
N PHE A 50 17.46 -15.13 -20.48
CA PHE A 50 18.76 -15.81 -20.47
C PHE A 50 18.86 -16.95 -19.43
N GLY A 51 17.76 -17.67 -19.19
CA GLY A 51 17.70 -18.77 -18.23
C GLY A 51 17.52 -18.36 -16.75
N PHE A 52 17.34 -17.07 -16.45
CA PHE A 52 17.01 -16.56 -15.12
C PHE A 52 15.51 -16.29 -15.01
N ARG A 53 14.81 -16.79 -13.98
CA ARG A 53 13.35 -16.62 -13.79
C ARG A 53 12.93 -15.49 -12.85
N ALA A 54 13.85 -14.95 -12.02
CA ALA A 54 13.56 -13.91 -11.02
C ALA A 54 12.35 -14.22 -10.11
N ALA A 55 12.20 -15.47 -9.65
CA ALA A 55 11.03 -15.95 -8.91
C ALA A 55 9.66 -15.72 -9.60
N GLY A 56 9.64 -15.48 -10.91
CA GLY A 56 8.44 -15.18 -11.69
C GLY A 56 8.19 -13.68 -11.92
N LEU A 57 9.03 -12.77 -11.40
CA LEU A 57 8.90 -11.33 -11.63
C LEU A 57 9.06 -10.94 -13.10
N ILE A 58 9.82 -11.72 -13.87
CA ILE A 58 9.98 -11.51 -15.31
C ILE A 58 8.64 -11.61 -16.05
N GLN A 59 7.70 -12.42 -15.56
CA GLN A 59 6.36 -12.49 -16.15
C GLN A 59 5.67 -11.12 -16.11
N ASN A 60 5.82 -10.37 -15.01
CA ASN A 60 5.18 -9.07 -14.87
C ASN A 60 5.79 -8.06 -15.85
N LEU A 61 7.11 -8.15 -16.12
CA LEU A 61 7.77 -7.36 -17.16
C LEU A 61 7.24 -7.73 -18.56
N SER A 62 7.10 -9.03 -18.86
CA SER A 62 6.52 -9.48 -20.13
C SER A 62 5.07 -9.02 -20.32
N ASP A 63 4.27 -9.02 -19.25
CA ASP A 63 2.89 -8.55 -19.28
C ASP A 63 2.83 -7.03 -19.53
N ALA A 64 3.72 -6.25 -18.91
CA ALA A 64 3.83 -4.81 -19.15
C ALA A 64 4.21 -4.52 -20.61
N VAL A 65 5.25 -5.19 -21.13
CA VAL A 65 5.67 -5.05 -22.54
C VAL A 65 4.52 -5.44 -23.48
N LYS A 66 3.84 -6.56 -23.22
CA LYS A 66 2.67 -6.98 -24.00
C LYS A 66 1.60 -5.91 -24.02
N LEU A 67 1.24 -5.34 -22.86
CA LEU A 67 0.18 -4.34 -22.76
C LEU A 67 0.53 -3.05 -23.50
N VAL A 68 1.80 -2.64 -23.53
CA VAL A 68 2.25 -1.44 -24.29
C VAL A 68 2.17 -1.63 -25.79
N PHE A 69 2.57 -2.80 -26.31
CA PHE A 69 2.56 -3.09 -27.75
C PHE A 69 1.23 -3.67 -28.27
N LYS A 70 0.31 -4.03 -27.36
CA LYS A 70 -1.00 -4.54 -27.74
C LYS A 70 -1.80 -3.43 -28.43
N GLU A 71 -2.56 -3.80 -29.46
CA GLU A 71 -3.43 -2.88 -30.18
C GLU A 71 -4.43 -2.18 -29.26
N ASP A 72 -4.40 -0.85 -29.28
CA ASP A 72 -5.34 -0.01 -28.54
C ASP A 72 -6.58 0.27 -29.38
N ILE A 73 -7.64 -0.51 -29.16
CA ILE A 73 -8.89 -0.42 -29.90
C ILE A 73 -9.86 0.52 -29.17
N VAL A 74 -10.55 1.36 -29.93
CA VAL A 74 -11.73 2.09 -29.46
C VAL A 74 -12.92 1.64 -30.32
N PRO A 75 -13.88 0.88 -29.76
CA PRO A 75 -15.03 0.40 -30.51
C PRO A 75 -15.80 1.51 -31.24
N GLY A 76 -16.25 1.23 -32.46
CA GLY A 76 -16.91 2.22 -33.32
C GLY A 76 -18.30 2.67 -32.82
N HIS A 77 -18.96 1.87 -31.98
CA HIS A 77 -20.26 2.20 -31.40
C HIS A 77 -20.18 3.16 -30.22
N ILE A 78 -18.98 3.53 -29.74
CA ILE A 78 -18.81 4.45 -28.62
C ILE A 78 -18.98 5.89 -29.12
N PRO A 79 -20.05 6.61 -28.70
CA PRO A 79 -20.31 7.95 -29.20
C PRO A 79 -19.32 8.98 -28.63
N HIS A 80 -18.94 8.85 -27.35
CA HIS A 80 -18.14 9.84 -26.64
C HIS A 80 -16.73 9.33 -26.29
N LYS A 81 -15.84 9.33 -27.29
CA LYS A 81 -14.45 8.83 -27.17
C LYS A 81 -13.63 9.55 -26.09
N PHE A 82 -13.89 10.83 -25.87
CA PHE A 82 -13.19 11.63 -24.85
C PHE A 82 -13.35 11.03 -23.45
N TYR A 83 -14.58 10.78 -23.01
CA TYR A 83 -14.85 10.20 -21.69
C TYR A 83 -14.34 8.77 -21.57
N PHE A 84 -14.39 8.00 -22.66
CA PHE A 84 -13.87 6.65 -22.70
C PHE A 84 -12.37 6.60 -22.39
N ILE A 85 -11.58 7.51 -22.98
CA ILE A 85 -10.12 7.62 -22.72
C ILE A 85 -9.84 8.23 -21.35
N LEU A 86 -10.64 9.22 -20.94
CA LEU A 86 -10.47 9.94 -19.68
C LEU A 86 -10.72 9.06 -18.45
N ALA A 87 -11.69 8.15 -18.50
CA ALA A 87 -12.09 7.33 -17.36
C ALA A 87 -10.93 6.52 -16.70
N PRO A 88 -10.14 5.72 -17.45
CA PRO A 88 -8.99 5.03 -16.87
C PRO A 88 -7.91 5.98 -16.32
N VAL A 89 -7.70 7.13 -16.97
CA VAL A 89 -6.74 8.14 -16.51
C VAL A 89 -7.19 8.73 -15.18
N LEU A 90 -8.49 9.01 -15.01
CA LEU A 90 -9.04 9.51 -13.76
C LEU A 90 -8.83 8.53 -12.60
N VAL A 91 -9.16 7.25 -12.78
CA VAL A 91 -8.98 6.23 -11.74
C VAL A 91 -7.49 6.09 -11.38
N PHE A 92 -6.61 6.06 -12.37
CA PHE A 92 -5.17 5.93 -12.12
C PHE A 92 -4.56 7.15 -11.43
N VAL A 93 -4.86 8.36 -11.94
CA VAL A 93 -4.29 9.61 -11.42
C VAL A 93 -4.79 9.91 -10.01
N THR A 94 -6.08 9.68 -9.73
CA THR A 94 -6.63 9.84 -8.38
C THR A 94 -5.99 8.89 -7.38
N ALA A 95 -5.81 7.62 -7.74
CA ALA A 95 -5.12 6.65 -6.92
C ALA A 95 -3.67 7.09 -6.64
N LEU A 96 -2.94 7.57 -7.66
CA LEU A 96 -1.56 8.01 -7.48
C LEU A 96 -1.44 9.25 -6.58
N ILE A 97 -2.26 10.26 -6.83
CA ILE A 97 -2.24 11.53 -6.09
C ILE A 97 -2.70 11.34 -4.64
N SER A 98 -3.54 10.35 -4.35
CA SER A 98 -4.02 10.07 -3.00
C SER A 98 -2.88 9.70 -2.02
N PHE A 99 -1.76 9.17 -2.50
CA PHE A 99 -0.58 8.88 -1.68
C PHE A 99 0.17 10.13 -1.21
N SER A 100 -0.04 11.29 -1.86
CA SER A 100 0.85 12.45 -1.73
C SER A 100 0.95 13.03 -0.33
N VAL A 101 -0.08 12.84 0.50
CA VAL A 101 -0.21 13.42 1.85
C VAL A 101 0.28 12.45 2.94
N ILE A 102 0.55 11.20 2.58
CA ILE A 102 0.96 10.18 3.56
C ILE A 102 2.42 10.42 3.97
N PRO A 103 2.72 10.57 5.28
CA PRO A 103 4.08 10.73 5.75
C PRO A 103 4.80 9.37 5.73
N PHE A 104 5.98 9.33 5.11
CA PHE A 104 6.83 8.14 5.08
C PHE A 104 7.93 8.15 6.14
N ALA A 105 8.21 9.31 6.74
CA ALA A 105 9.09 9.48 7.89
C ALA A 105 8.67 10.74 8.68
N ASP A 106 9.32 10.97 9.83
CA ASP A 106 9.15 12.22 10.57
C ASP A 106 9.80 13.40 9.83
N THR A 107 9.58 14.63 10.32
CA THR A 107 10.24 15.82 9.77
C THR A 107 11.76 15.71 9.91
N LEU A 108 12.45 15.74 8.78
CA LEU A 108 13.89 15.77 8.76
C LEU A 108 14.37 17.21 9.01
N VAL A 109 15.12 17.41 10.07
CA VAL A 109 15.71 18.71 10.40
C VAL A 109 17.20 18.68 10.06
N LEU A 110 17.62 19.45 9.06
CA LEU A 110 19.01 19.59 8.63
C LEU A 110 19.43 21.05 8.85
N GLY A 111 20.40 21.28 9.75
CA GLY A 111 20.73 22.62 10.22
C GLY A 111 19.49 23.37 10.76
N GLU A 112 19.23 24.54 10.19
CA GLU A 112 18.08 25.40 10.51
C GLU A 112 16.80 25.05 9.73
N ASN A 113 16.90 24.21 8.69
CA ASN A 113 15.77 23.88 7.81
C ASN A 113 15.04 22.61 8.27
N SER A 114 13.71 22.66 8.27
CA SER A 114 12.84 21.51 8.52
C SER A 114 12.11 21.07 7.26
N TYR A 115 12.14 19.77 6.98
CA TYR A 115 11.53 19.17 5.80
C TYR A 115 10.51 18.11 6.23
N VAL A 116 9.23 18.37 5.97
CA VAL A 116 8.16 17.37 6.13
C VAL A 116 8.34 16.28 5.09
N MET A 117 8.39 15.02 5.55
CA MET A 117 8.59 13.82 4.73
C MET A 117 7.25 13.30 4.19
N GLN A 118 6.62 14.17 3.40
CA GLN A 118 5.43 13.93 2.59
C GLN A 118 5.75 14.38 1.15
N ALA A 119 5.05 13.83 0.16
CA ALA A 119 5.27 14.26 -1.22
C ALA A 119 4.80 15.69 -1.44
N ILE A 120 3.61 16.01 -0.92
CA ILE A 120 3.05 17.36 -0.89
C ILE A 120 2.61 17.65 0.55
N PRO A 121 3.26 18.59 1.27
CA PRO A 121 2.87 18.95 2.62
C PRO A 121 1.57 19.77 2.58
N LEU A 122 0.42 19.10 2.71
CA LEU A 122 -0.90 19.71 2.74
C LEU A 122 -1.46 19.67 4.16
N ASP A 123 -2.01 20.80 4.63
CA ASP A 123 -2.66 20.90 5.95
C ASP A 123 -3.96 20.08 6.05
N ILE A 124 -4.57 19.82 4.89
CA ILE A 124 -5.85 19.12 4.75
C ILE A 124 -5.72 17.62 5.13
N GLY A 125 -4.49 17.09 5.13
CA GLY A 125 -4.18 15.77 5.68
C GLY A 125 -5.04 14.64 5.10
N ILE A 126 -5.77 13.95 5.96
CA ILE A 126 -6.63 12.82 5.59
C ILE A 126 -7.84 13.19 4.72
N LEU A 127 -8.33 14.43 4.76
CA LEU A 127 -9.47 14.85 3.94
C LEU A 127 -9.11 14.84 2.44
N TRP A 128 -7.82 15.00 2.11
CA TRP A 128 -7.31 14.84 0.74
C TRP A 128 -7.56 13.43 0.21
N PHE A 129 -7.29 12.41 1.04
CA PHE A 129 -7.53 11.02 0.66
C PHE A 129 -9.02 10.76 0.40
N LEU A 130 -9.91 11.23 1.28
CA LEU A 130 -11.36 11.09 1.08
C LEU A 130 -11.81 11.78 -0.21
N ALA A 131 -11.31 12.98 -0.50
CA ALA A 131 -11.62 13.68 -1.74
C ALA A 131 -11.13 12.91 -2.98
N CYS A 132 -9.93 12.34 -2.95
CA CYS A 132 -9.41 11.51 -4.05
C CYS A 132 -10.19 10.19 -4.21
N ALA A 133 -10.57 9.54 -3.10
CA ALA A 133 -11.37 8.31 -3.09
C ALA A 133 -12.73 8.56 -3.78
N GLY A 134 -13.47 9.59 -3.34
CA GLY A 134 -14.73 9.98 -3.97
C GLY A 134 -14.56 10.39 -5.45
N PHE A 135 -13.46 11.05 -5.83
CA PHE A 135 -13.21 11.40 -7.23
C PHE A 135 -12.91 10.17 -8.10
N SER A 136 -12.36 9.09 -7.54
CA SER A 136 -12.08 7.85 -8.26
C SER A 136 -13.38 7.15 -8.73
N VAL A 137 -14.48 7.28 -7.97
CA VAL A 137 -15.80 6.73 -8.29
C VAL A 137 -16.35 7.32 -9.59
N TYR A 138 -16.13 8.61 -9.84
CA TYR A 138 -16.51 9.24 -11.11
C TYR A 138 -15.81 8.58 -12.30
N GLY A 139 -14.56 8.13 -12.14
CA GLY A 139 -13.85 7.37 -13.16
C GLY A 139 -14.55 6.05 -13.49
N ILE A 140 -15.01 5.32 -12.47
CA ILE A 140 -15.75 4.04 -12.63
C ILE A 140 -17.11 4.26 -13.32
N ILE A 141 -17.86 5.28 -12.92
CA ILE A 141 -19.16 5.61 -13.53
C ILE A 141 -18.98 6.01 -14.99
N LEU A 142 -17.99 6.87 -15.27
CA LEU A 142 -17.67 7.30 -16.63
C LEU A 142 -17.23 6.12 -17.50
N ALA A 143 -16.46 5.17 -16.96
CA ALA A 143 -16.06 3.95 -17.67
C ALA A 143 -17.28 3.12 -18.09
N GLY A 144 -18.18 2.84 -17.14
CA GLY A 144 -19.40 2.10 -17.38
C GLY A 144 -20.31 2.77 -18.41
N TRP A 145 -20.56 4.08 -18.26
CA TRP A 145 -21.43 4.84 -19.16
C TRP A 145 -20.84 5.02 -20.56
N SER A 146 -19.56 5.38 -20.66
CA SER A 146 -18.91 5.64 -21.95
C SER A 146 -18.68 4.38 -22.79
N SER A 147 -18.67 3.19 -22.16
CA SER A 147 -18.58 1.91 -22.88
C SER A 147 -19.72 1.65 -23.86
N HIS A 148 -20.88 2.33 -23.69
CA HIS A 148 -22.07 2.15 -24.52
C HIS A 148 -22.53 0.68 -24.65
N ASN A 149 -22.27 -0.11 -23.60
CA ASN A 149 -22.68 -1.51 -23.47
C ASN A 149 -23.55 -1.68 -22.20
N LYS A 150 -24.69 -2.35 -22.32
CA LYS A 150 -25.64 -2.54 -21.19
C LYS A 150 -24.97 -3.26 -20.01
N TYR A 151 -24.10 -4.23 -20.27
CA TYR A 151 -23.38 -4.95 -19.21
C TYR A 151 -22.32 -4.07 -18.53
N GLY A 152 -21.61 -3.25 -19.32
CA GLY A 152 -20.66 -2.27 -18.79
C GLY A 152 -21.30 -1.23 -17.88
N ILE A 153 -22.47 -0.72 -18.29
CA ILE A 153 -23.26 0.21 -17.48
C ILE A 153 -23.74 -0.44 -16.18
N LEU A 154 -24.30 -1.66 -16.25
CA LEU A 154 -24.76 -2.38 -15.06
C LEU A 154 -23.62 -2.63 -14.07
N GLY A 155 -22.45 -3.05 -14.56
CA GLY A 155 -21.28 -3.28 -13.73
C GLY A 155 -20.73 -2.00 -13.10
N GLY A 156 -20.60 -0.93 -13.89
CA GLY A 156 -20.17 0.38 -13.40
C GLY A 156 -21.10 0.96 -12.33
N LEU A 157 -22.43 0.84 -12.52
CA LEU A 157 -23.41 1.30 -11.53
C LEU A 157 -23.36 0.50 -10.22
N ARG A 158 -23.18 -0.83 -10.29
CA ARG A 158 -23.04 -1.67 -9.10
C ARG A 158 -21.76 -1.37 -8.34
N ALA A 159 -20.65 -1.22 -9.06
CA ALA A 159 -19.35 -0.85 -8.50
C ALA A 159 -19.44 0.51 -7.80
N ALA A 160 -19.97 1.53 -8.48
CA ALA A 160 -20.13 2.86 -7.91
C ALA A 160 -21.04 2.86 -6.67
N ALA A 161 -22.18 2.16 -6.72
CA ALA A 161 -23.09 2.06 -5.58
C ALA A 161 -22.46 1.33 -4.39
N GLN A 162 -21.61 0.32 -4.63
CA GLN A 162 -20.80 -0.30 -3.59
C GLN A 162 -19.84 0.72 -2.98
N VAL A 163 -18.98 1.34 -3.79
CA VAL A 163 -17.90 2.20 -3.30
C VAL A 163 -18.47 3.35 -2.47
N ILE A 164 -19.49 4.04 -2.98
CA ILE A 164 -20.18 5.14 -2.26
C ILE A 164 -20.77 4.67 -0.93
N SER A 165 -21.36 3.47 -0.89
CA SER A 165 -21.99 2.95 0.33
C SER A 165 -20.99 2.63 1.43
N TYR A 166 -19.73 2.35 1.08
CA TYR A 166 -18.65 2.08 2.03
C TYR A 166 -17.79 3.31 2.33
N GLU A 167 -17.83 4.33 1.49
CA GLU A 167 -17.18 5.63 1.73
C GLU A 167 -17.79 6.34 2.96
N ILE A 168 -19.11 6.27 3.13
CA ILE A 168 -19.81 6.86 4.28
C ILE A 168 -19.34 6.26 5.62
N PRO A 169 -19.41 4.93 5.86
CA PRO A 169 -18.93 4.36 7.12
C PRO A 169 -17.41 4.49 7.28
N MET A 170 -16.62 4.54 6.18
CA MET A 170 -15.19 4.87 6.25
C MET A 170 -14.97 6.27 6.81
N GLY A 171 -15.68 7.27 6.29
CA GLY A 171 -15.63 8.65 6.78
C GLY A 171 -16.09 8.77 8.23
N LEU A 172 -17.16 8.09 8.63
CA LEU A 172 -17.64 8.10 10.02
C LEU A 172 -16.66 7.42 10.99
N ALA A 173 -16.07 6.28 10.60
CA ALA A 173 -15.01 5.65 11.39
C ALA A 173 -13.78 6.57 11.55
N LEU A 174 -13.51 7.39 10.54
CA LEU A 174 -12.46 8.39 10.60
C LEU A 174 -12.76 9.50 11.61
N VAL A 175 -14.01 9.99 11.67
CA VAL A 175 -14.41 11.04 12.62
C VAL A 175 -14.10 10.64 14.05
N SER A 176 -14.41 9.41 14.46
CA SER A 176 -14.04 8.94 15.80
C SER A 176 -12.54 9.01 16.07
N LEU A 177 -11.71 8.71 15.07
CA LEU A 177 -10.26 8.77 15.19
C LEU A 177 -9.76 10.23 15.30
N LEU A 178 -10.35 11.14 14.53
CA LEU A 178 -10.03 12.57 14.57
C LEU A 178 -10.38 13.19 15.93
N VAL A 179 -11.47 12.76 16.56
CA VAL A 179 -11.85 13.22 17.92
C VAL A 179 -10.80 12.80 18.95
N VAL A 180 -10.19 11.62 18.80
CA VAL A 180 -9.11 11.15 19.69
C VAL A 180 -7.82 11.95 19.49
N TYR A 181 -7.38 12.14 18.25
CA TYR A 181 -6.10 12.79 17.98
C TYR A 181 -6.15 14.33 17.96
N GLY A 182 -7.34 14.93 17.78
CA GLY A 182 -7.52 16.37 17.74
C GLY A 182 -6.94 17.08 16.50
N THR A 183 -6.54 16.33 15.46
CA THR A 183 -5.92 16.88 14.25
C THR A 183 -6.26 16.05 13.01
N VAL A 184 -6.28 16.70 11.84
CA VAL A 184 -6.44 16.06 10.52
C VAL A 184 -5.09 15.75 9.86
N ASN A 185 -3.99 16.31 10.38
CA ASN A 185 -2.67 16.15 9.79
C ASN A 185 -2.10 14.75 10.11
N LEU A 186 -1.83 13.97 9.05
CA LEU A 186 -1.34 12.61 9.17
C LEU A 186 0.02 12.52 9.87
N ASN A 187 0.87 13.54 9.76
CA ASN A 187 2.18 13.52 10.43
C ASN A 187 2.02 13.71 11.94
N GLU A 188 1.12 14.58 12.37
CA GLU A 188 0.83 14.78 13.79
C GLU A 188 0.17 13.54 14.40
N ILE A 189 -0.74 12.88 13.67
CA ILE A 189 -1.31 11.58 14.06
C ILE A 189 -0.18 10.56 14.26
N ALA A 190 0.72 10.40 13.29
CA ALA A 190 1.83 9.45 13.37
C ALA A 190 2.79 9.75 14.56
N ARG A 191 3.01 11.03 14.88
CA ARG A 191 3.80 11.44 16.05
C ARG A 191 3.10 11.14 17.36
N PHE A 192 1.80 11.40 17.46
CA PHE A 192 1.01 11.07 18.65
C PHE A 192 1.10 9.57 18.97
N GLN A 193 1.05 8.73 17.94
CA GLN A 193 1.18 7.28 18.10
C GLN A 193 2.55 6.80 18.59
N GLY A 194 3.57 7.65 18.57
CA GLY A 194 4.88 7.39 19.17
C GLY A 194 4.90 7.49 20.70
N GLN A 195 3.86 8.06 21.31
CA GLN A 195 3.73 8.13 22.76
C GLN A 195 3.39 6.77 23.38
N LEU A 196 3.76 6.58 24.64
CA LEU A 196 3.49 5.35 25.39
C LEU A 196 2.28 5.55 26.31
N LEU A 197 1.20 4.82 26.06
CA LEU A 197 0.10 4.63 26.99
C LEU A 197 0.57 3.78 28.17
N PHE A 198 0.28 4.27 29.38
CA PHE A 198 0.64 3.61 30.64
C PHE A 198 2.14 3.26 30.77
N GLY A 199 3.01 3.96 30.03
CA GLY A 199 4.46 3.73 30.01
C GLY A 199 4.92 2.43 29.34
N MET A 200 4.01 1.61 28.78
CA MET A 200 4.35 0.28 28.23
C MET A 200 3.80 0.04 26.82
N ILE A 201 2.62 0.57 26.50
CA ILE A 201 1.89 0.24 25.29
C ILE A 201 1.97 1.42 24.32
N PRO A 202 2.45 1.27 23.07
CA PRO A 202 2.40 2.34 22.08
C PRO A 202 0.96 2.85 21.90
N ALA A 203 0.77 4.16 21.78
CA ALA A 203 -0.52 4.81 21.56
C ALA A 203 -1.05 4.60 20.13
N TRP A 204 -0.97 3.36 19.64
CA TRP A 204 -1.41 2.98 18.31
C TRP A 204 -2.93 3.06 18.20
N GLY A 205 -3.40 3.50 17.04
CA GLY A 205 -4.82 3.65 16.78
C GLY A 205 -5.58 2.33 16.89
N VAL A 206 -4.92 1.18 16.70
CA VAL A 206 -5.52 -0.15 16.95
C VAL A 206 -6.03 -0.31 18.37
N ILE A 207 -5.30 0.25 19.33
CA ILE A 207 -5.58 0.12 20.75
C ILE A 207 -6.56 1.21 21.19
N LEU A 208 -6.39 2.42 20.67
CA LEU A 208 -7.26 3.55 20.96
C LEU A 208 -8.68 3.37 20.38
N GLN A 209 -8.79 2.78 19.19
CA GLN A 209 -10.04 2.70 18.42
C GLN A 209 -10.23 1.33 17.76
N PRO A 210 -10.42 0.25 18.54
CA PRO A 210 -10.50 -1.11 18.01
C PRO A 210 -11.68 -1.31 17.03
N LEU A 211 -12.85 -0.74 17.34
CA LEU A 211 -14.02 -0.80 16.46
C LEU A 211 -13.80 0.03 15.18
N GLY A 212 -13.21 1.22 15.32
CA GLY A 212 -12.86 2.09 14.20
C GLY A 212 -11.92 1.42 13.20
N VAL A 213 -10.94 0.65 13.67
CA VAL A 213 -10.00 -0.11 12.82
C VAL A 213 -10.76 -1.12 11.95
N ILE A 214 -11.65 -1.91 12.55
CA ILE A 214 -12.39 -2.95 11.83
C ILE A 214 -13.29 -2.31 10.78
N LEU A 215 -14.02 -1.25 11.15
CA LEU A 215 -14.90 -0.54 10.22
C LEU A 215 -14.12 0.07 9.05
N PHE A 216 -12.98 0.72 9.35
CA PHE A 216 -12.15 1.35 8.34
C PHE A 216 -11.51 0.32 7.41
N ILE A 217 -10.93 -0.77 7.94
CA ILE A 217 -10.32 -1.83 7.13
C ILE A 217 -11.35 -2.49 6.23
N VAL A 218 -12.54 -2.83 6.74
CA VAL A 218 -13.60 -3.44 5.92
C VAL A 218 -14.09 -2.49 4.83
N ALA A 219 -14.21 -1.19 5.12
CA ALA A 219 -14.58 -0.20 4.11
C ALA A 219 -13.48 0.02 3.07
N ALA A 220 -12.22 0.08 3.51
CA ALA A 220 -11.04 0.13 2.66
C ALA A 220 -10.92 -1.09 1.73
N PHE A 221 -11.36 -2.28 2.17
CA PHE A 221 -11.48 -3.45 1.31
C PHE A 221 -12.53 -3.26 0.22
N ALA A 222 -13.71 -2.74 0.58
CA ALA A 222 -14.78 -2.46 -0.36
C ALA A 222 -14.41 -1.37 -1.38
N GLU A 223 -13.65 -0.36 -0.97
CA GLU A 223 -13.14 0.72 -1.84
C GLU A 223 -12.24 0.18 -2.97
N THR A 224 -11.37 -0.78 -2.64
CA THR A 224 -10.40 -1.34 -3.62
C THR A 224 -11.01 -2.26 -4.67
N ASN A 225 -12.33 -2.53 -4.61
CA ASN A 225 -13.07 -3.39 -5.55
C ASN A 225 -12.46 -4.78 -5.76
N ARG A 226 -11.77 -5.33 -4.75
CA ARG A 226 -11.17 -6.67 -4.80
C ARG A 226 -11.99 -7.66 -3.98
N THR A 227 -11.90 -8.94 -4.35
CA THR A 227 -12.56 -10.02 -3.63
C THR A 227 -12.19 -9.98 -2.14
N PRO A 228 -13.16 -10.09 -1.22
CA PRO A 228 -14.54 -10.54 -1.43
C PRO A 228 -15.54 -9.47 -1.90
N PHE A 229 -15.12 -8.20 -2.00
CA PHE A 229 -15.91 -7.04 -2.41
C PHE A 229 -15.67 -6.67 -3.90
N ASP A 230 -15.66 -7.67 -4.78
CA ASP A 230 -15.42 -7.51 -6.22
C ASP A 230 -16.72 -7.78 -6.99
N LEU A 231 -17.62 -6.80 -6.95
CA LEU A 231 -18.88 -6.84 -7.69
C LEU A 231 -18.75 -6.26 -9.10
N ALA A 232 -17.64 -5.57 -9.38
CA ALA A 232 -17.35 -4.89 -10.62
C ALA A 232 -16.67 -5.81 -11.65
N GLU A 233 -15.64 -6.58 -11.24
CA GLU A 233 -14.93 -7.49 -12.14
C GLU A 233 -15.62 -8.85 -12.24
N GLY A 234 -16.61 -9.15 -11.39
CA GLY A 234 -17.27 -10.45 -11.23
C GLY A 234 -17.51 -11.20 -12.55
N GLU A 235 -16.49 -11.92 -13.04
CA GLU A 235 -16.48 -12.55 -14.36
C GLU A 235 -17.62 -13.56 -14.50
N SER A 236 -17.93 -14.23 -13.40
CA SER A 236 -18.98 -15.24 -13.29
C SER A 236 -20.40 -14.65 -13.22
N GLU A 237 -20.57 -13.37 -12.87
CA GLU A 237 -21.88 -12.72 -12.75
C GLU A 237 -22.17 -11.76 -13.91
N ILE A 238 -21.24 -10.86 -14.23
CA ILE A 238 -21.50 -9.71 -15.12
C ILE A 238 -20.38 -9.44 -16.15
N VAL A 239 -19.69 -10.46 -16.65
CA VAL A 239 -18.73 -10.34 -17.78
C VAL A 239 -17.64 -9.28 -17.53
N ALA A 240 -17.14 -9.12 -16.30
CA ALA A 240 -16.10 -8.13 -15.96
C ALA A 240 -16.48 -6.63 -16.07
N GLY A 241 -17.78 -6.31 -16.05
CA GLY A 241 -18.29 -4.97 -15.79
C GLY A 241 -17.75 -3.89 -16.72
N TYR A 242 -17.18 -2.81 -16.17
CA TYR A 242 -16.70 -1.67 -16.96
C TYR A 242 -15.38 -1.94 -17.71
N HIS A 243 -14.70 -3.07 -17.49
CA HIS A 243 -13.44 -3.40 -18.16
C HIS A 243 -13.60 -3.94 -19.59
N VAL A 244 -14.80 -4.40 -19.96
CA VAL A 244 -15.07 -5.21 -21.18
C VAL A 244 -14.57 -4.58 -22.47
N GLU A 245 -14.81 -3.27 -22.65
CA GLU A 245 -14.52 -2.57 -23.91
C GLU A 245 -13.08 -2.04 -24.00
N TYR A 246 -12.30 -2.16 -22.91
CA TYR A 246 -10.96 -1.58 -22.83
C TYR A 246 -9.87 -2.57 -23.28
N SER A 247 -8.98 -2.11 -24.16
CA SER A 247 -7.78 -2.86 -24.59
C SER A 247 -6.49 -2.16 -24.14
N SER A 248 -5.38 -2.88 -24.29
CA SER A 248 -4.01 -2.33 -24.22
C SER A 248 -3.76 -1.48 -22.96
N MET A 249 -3.25 -0.26 -23.14
CA MET A 249 -2.86 0.64 -22.07
C MET A 249 -4.04 1.16 -21.24
N LYS A 250 -5.22 1.35 -21.84
CA LYS A 250 -6.40 1.82 -21.09
C LYS A 250 -6.86 0.78 -20.06
N PHE A 251 -6.86 -0.50 -20.45
CA PHE A 251 -7.08 -1.60 -19.51
C PHE A 251 -5.98 -1.66 -18.45
N ALA A 252 -4.72 -1.50 -18.87
CA ALA A 252 -3.58 -1.48 -17.94
C ALA A 252 -3.69 -0.36 -16.90
N LEU A 253 -4.19 0.82 -17.26
CA LEU A 253 -4.37 1.95 -16.36
C LEU A 253 -5.41 1.68 -15.26
N PHE A 254 -6.54 1.04 -15.59
CA PHE A 254 -7.48 0.62 -14.55
C PHE A 254 -6.85 -0.39 -13.59
N PHE A 255 -6.22 -1.44 -14.14
CA PHE A 255 -5.57 -2.46 -13.34
C PHE A 255 -4.50 -1.84 -12.42
N MET A 256 -3.59 -1.04 -12.97
CA MET A 256 -2.57 -0.33 -12.18
C MET A 256 -3.20 0.59 -11.15
N GLY A 257 -4.25 1.34 -11.50
CA GLY A 257 -4.98 2.22 -10.58
C GLY A 257 -5.53 1.48 -9.38
N GLU A 258 -6.14 0.31 -9.57
CA GLU A 258 -6.66 -0.53 -8.48
C GLU A 258 -5.54 -1.08 -7.57
N TYR A 259 -4.38 -1.48 -8.11
CA TYR A 259 -3.24 -1.90 -7.29
C TYR A 259 -2.59 -0.72 -6.54
N VAL A 260 -2.52 0.45 -7.17
CA VAL A 260 -2.06 1.67 -6.50
C VAL A 260 -3.04 2.01 -5.38
N ALA A 261 -4.35 1.98 -5.61
CA ALA A 261 -5.36 2.21 -4.58
C ALA A 261 -5.24 1.21 -3.41
N MET A 262 -4.97 -0.07 -3.69
CA MET A 262 -4.69 -1.07 -2.64
C MET A 262 -3.44 -0.73 -1.82
N PHE A 263 -2.36 -0.29 -2.48
CA PHE A 263 -1.14 0.14 -1.81
C PHE A 263 -1.38 1.38 -0.94
N VAL A 264 -2.07 2.40 -1.48
CA VAL A 264 -2.37 3.63 -0.74
C VAL A 264 -3.31 3.36 0.43
N SER A 265 -4.34 2.55 0.23
CA SER A 265 -5.27 2.18 1.30
C SER A 265 -4.54 1.43 2.43
N SER A 266 -3.65 0.50 2.08
CA SER A 266 -2.76 -0.17 3.04
C SER A 266 -1.85 0.82 3.78
N ALA A 267 -1.27 1.78 3.06
CA ALA A 267 -0.44 2.83 3.64
C ALA A 267 -1.22 3.72 4.63
N ILE A 268 -2.47 4.08 4.32
CA ILE A 268 -3.32 4.85 5.23
C ILE A 268 -3.71 4.04 6.46
N ILE A 269 -4.08 2.77 6.32
CA ILE A 269 -4.39 1.90 7.46
C ILE A 269 -3.19 1.86 8.42
N ILE A 270 -1.98 1.71 7.90
CA ILE A 270 -0.75 1.73 8.70
C ILE A 270 -0.53 3.07 9.39
N THR A 271 -0.70 4.18 8.67
CA THR A 271 -0.55 5.54 9.22
C THR A 271 -1.58 5.88 10.28
N LEU A 272 -2.84 5.46 10.11
CA LEU A 272 -3.91 5.79 11.04
C LEU A 272 -3.93 4.90 12.28
N PHE A 273 -3.61 3.61 12.13
CA PHE A 273 -3.84 2.62 13.19
C PHE A 273 -2.57 1.95 13.72
N PHE A 274 -1.57 1.68 12.87
CA PHE A 274 -0.40 0.87 13.24
C PHE A 274 0.89 1.70 13.42
N GLY A 275 0.75 2.99 13.75
CA GLY A 275 1.88 3.84 14.10
C GLY A 275 2.71 4.30 12.92
N GLY A 276 2.19 4.29 11.69
CA GLY A 276 2.87 4.82 10.50
C GLY A 276 4.33 4.35 10.38
N TYR A 277 5.24 5.32 10.39
CA TYR A 277 6.69 5.12 10.33
C TYR A 277 7.37 4.88 11.70
N GLN A 278 6.63 4.96 12.81
CA GLN A 278 7.18 4.74 14.16
C GLN A 278 7.53 3.26 14.39
N ILE A 279 8.62 3.04 15.10
CA ILE A 279 8.99 1.71 15.59
C ILE A 279 8.34 1.53 16.97
N PRO A 280 7.79 0.36 17.32
CA PRO A 280 7.26 0.12 18.65
C PRO A 280 8.24 0.58 19.74
N TRP A 281 7.74 1.32 20.73
CA TRP A 281 8.49 1.85 21.88
C TRP A 281 9.57 2.90 21.60
N LEU A 282 9.85 3.20 20.34
CA LEU A 282 10.94 4.10 19.94
C LEU A 282 10.40 5.29 19.16
N ALA A 283 10.15 6.38 19.89
CA ALA A 283 9.81 7.68 19.28
C ALA A 283 11.01 8.26 18.52
N THR A 284 10.76 9.17 17.57
CA THR A 284 11.81 9.77 16.73
C THR A 284 12.97 10.36 17.54
N GLU A 285 12.69 11.10 18.62
CA GLU A 285 13.74 11.70 19.46
C GLU A 285 14.59 10.64 20.15
N THR A 286 13.96 9.57 20.63
CA THR A 286 14.68 8.43 21.23
C THR A 286 15.53 7.69 20.20
N LEU A 287 15.05 7.56 18.95
CA LEU A 287 15.83 6.98 17.86
C LEU A 287 17.05 7.82 17.50
N VAL A 288 16.94 9.15 17.54
CA VAL A 288 18.06 10.07 17.31
C VAL A 288 19.07 9.97 18.45
N ALA A 289 18.62 9.94 19.71
CA ALA A 289 19.50 9.83 20.87
C ALA A 289 20.23 8.47 20.94
N TYR A 290 19.52 7.38 20.64
CA TYR A 290 20.04 6.01 20.71
C TYR A 290 20.42 5.44 19.34
N ALA A 291 20.71 6.29 18.34
CA ALA A 291 21.02 5.85 16.99
C ALA A 291 22.22 4.88 16.92
N LYS A 292 23.28 5.12 17.70
CA LYS A 292 24.46 4.23 17.75
C LYS A 292 24.12 2.85 18.33
N PRO A 293 23.46 2.72 19.50
CA PRO A 293 22.94 1.44 19.97
C PRO A 293 22.02 0.74 18.97
N VAL A 294 21.09 1.48 18.34
CA VAL A 294 20.18 0.92 17.32
C VAL A 294 20.95 0.38 16.12
N ALA A 295 21.96 1.12 15.64
CA ALA A 295 22.83 0.68 14.56
C ALA A 295 23.61 -0.60 14.93
N LEU A 296 24.10 -0.71 16.17
CA LEU A 296 24.77 -1.90 16.67
C LEU A 296 23.83 -3.11 16.73
N VAL A 297 22.59 -2.93 17.18
CA VAL A 297 21.58 -3.98 17.17
C VAL A 297 21.26 -4.43 15.74
N LEU A 298 21.09 -3.48 14.81
CA LEU A 298 20.84 -3.80 13.40
C LEU A 298 22.02 -4.52 12.75
N LEU A 299 23.26 -4.18 13.12
CA LEU A 299 24.47 -4.84 12.63
C LEU A 299 24.51 -6.32 12.99
N VAL A 300 23.95 -6.72 14.13
CA VAL A 300 23.82 -8.14 14.50
C VAL A 300 22.56 -8.75 13.90
N LEU A 301 21.43 -8.03 13.96
CA LEU A 301 20.13 -8.56 13.58
C LEU A 301 20.00 -8.82 12.07
N LEU A 302 20.54 -7.94 11.23
CA LEU A 302 20.47 -8.07 9.77
C LEU A 302 21.17 -9.34 9.25
N PRO A 303 22.44 -9.64 9.59
CA PRO A 303 23.09 -10.88 9.16
C PRO A 303 22.45 -12.13 9.76
N VAL A 304 21.94 -12.08 11.00
CA VAL A 304 21.20 -13.20 11.59
C VAL A 304 19.90 -13.46 10.83
N ALA A 305 19.11 -12.40 10.57
CA ALA A 305 17.89 -12.51 9.77
C ALA A 305 18.19 -13.01 8.35
N ASN A 306 19.25 -12.50 7.72
CA ASN A 306 19.69 -12.94 6.40
C ASN A 306 20.17 -14.41 6.40
N TYR A 307 20.81 -14.88 7.47
CA TYR A 307 21.18 -16.30 7.62
C TYR A 307 19.95 -17.20 7.63
N PHE A 308 18.92 -16.86 8.42
CA PHE A 308 17.66 -17.62 8.43
C PHE A 308 16.94 -17.56 7.07
N PHE A 309 16.90 -16.37 6.46
CA PHE A 309 16.22 -16.17 5.18
C PHE A 309 16.93 -16.92 4.03
N THR A 310 18.25 -16.86 3.96
CA THR A 310 19.02 -17.61 2.96
C THR A 310 18.98 -19.12 3.19
N GLY A 311 18.92 -19.55 4.46
CA GLY A 311 18.63 -20.94 4.82
C GLY A 311 17.25 -21.40 4.34
N TRP A 312 16.23 -20.55 4.50
CA TRP A 312 14.88 -20.82 3.99
C TRP A 312 14.84 -20.92 2.46
N ILE A 313 15.50 -20.00 1.74
CA ILE A 313 15.62 -20.06 0.27
C ILE A 313 16.24 -21.39 -0.17
N ARG A 314 17.33 -21.80 0.49
CA ARG A 314 18.04 -23.04 0.14
C ARG A 314 17.18 -24.29 0.36
N ARG A 315 16.35 -24.31 1.40
CA ARG A 315 15.42 -25.42 1.67
C ARG A 315 14.28 -25.46 0.66
N ASN A 316 13.65 -24.33 0.40
CA ASN A 316 12.40 -24.26 -0.35
C ASN A 316 12.57 -24.22 -1.87
N ASN A 317 13.75 -23.81 -2.37
CA ASN A 317 14.01 -23.66 -3.80
C ASN A 317 14.81 -24.83 -4.40
N THR A 318 14.40 -26.06 -4.08
CA THR A 318 14.99 -27.29 -4.61
C THR A 318 14.10 -27.92 -5.69
N SER A 319 14.70 -28.59 -6.67
CA SER A 319 13.94 -29.39 -7.64
C SER A 319 13.64 -30.77 -7.07
N HIS A 320 12.40 -31.24 -7.23
CA HIS A 320 12.01 -32.62 -6.91
C HIS A 320 12.67 -33.64 -7.84
N TYR A 321 13.15 -33.21 -9.02
CA TYR A 321 13.82 -34.08 -9.99
C TYR A 321 15.30 -33.74 -10.09
N TYR A 322 16.16 -34.74 -9.99
CA TYR A 322 17.59 -34.59 -10.21
C TYR A 322 17.84 -34.25 -11.69
N ARG A 323 18.39 -33.06 -11.94
CA ARG A 323 18.84 -32.62 -13.27
C ARG A 323 20.27 -32.12 -13.14
N PRO A 324 21.21 -32.57 -14.00
CA PRO A 324 22.54 -31.99 -14.04
C PRO A 324 22.42 -30.50 -14.36
N ASN A 325 23.04 -29.64 -13.53
CA ASN A 325 23.02 -28.18 -13.65
C ASN A 325 21.61 -27.54 -13.53
N ASP A 326 20.88 -27.86 -12.46
CA ASP A 326 19.53 -27.34 -12.24
C ASP A 326 19.51 -25.80 -12.12
N PRO A 327 18.78 -25.09 -13.01
CA PRO A 327 18.65 -23.64 -12.95
C PRO A 327 18.05 -23.13 -11.63
N ARG A 328 17.25 -23.94 -10.90
CA ARG A 328 16.71 -23.51 -9.59
C ARG A 328 17.79 -23.35 -8.53
N VAL A 329 18.73 -24.30 -8.47
CA VAL A 329 19.87 -24.25 -7.54
C VAL A 329 20.80 -23.09 -7.91
N ARG A 330 21.04 -22.88 -9.20
CA ARG A 330 21.83 -21.73 -9.69
C ARG A 330 21.18 -20.40 -9.31
N GLU A 331 19.88 -20.24 -9.55
CA GLU A 331 19.13 -19.03 -9.18
C GLU A 331 19.13 -18.80 -7.65
N ALA A 332 18.88 -19.85 -6.87
CA ALA A 332 18.93 -19.77 -5.41
C ALA A 332 20.29 -19.27 -4.92
N ASN A 333 21.39 -19.78 -5.49
CA ASN A 333 22.73 -19.33 -5.15
C ASN A 333 22.98 -17.86 -5.55
N ILE A 334 22.44 -17.40 -6.67
CA ILE A 334 22.51 -15.99 -7.08
C ILE A 334 21.75 -15.12 -6.07
N TYR A 335 20.50 -15.47 -5.71
CA TYR A 335 19.74 -14.70 -4.71
C TYR A 335 20.48 -14.65 -3.37
N ILE A 336 20.98 -15.78 -2.89
CA ILE A 336 21.75 -15.84 -1.64
C ILE A 336 22.95 -14.90 -1.70
N ARG A 337 23.73 -14.91 -2.79
CA ARG A 337 24.86 -13.98 -2.97
C ARG A 337 24.40 -12.52 -3.00
N CYS A 338 23.34 -12.20 -3.73
CA CYS A 338 22.79 -10.84 -3.80
C CYS A 338 22.34 -10.33 -2.43
N PHE A 339 21.62 -11.16 -1.64
CA PHE A 339 21.18 -10.79 -0.29
C PHE A 339 22.37 -10.59 0.67
N TRP A 340 23.40 -11.46 0.60
CA TRP A 340 24.62 -11.26 1.39
C TRP A 340 25.41 -10.02 0.99
N ILE A 341 25.52 -9.71 -0.31
CA ILE A 341 26.15 -8.47 -0.79
C ILE A 341 25.39 -7.24 -0.30
N LEU A 342 24.05 -7.24 -0.43
CA LEU A 342 23.21 -6.15 0.04
C LEU A 342 23.35 -5.95 1.56
N THR A 343 23.31 -7.04 2.32
CA THR A 343 23.51 -7.01 3.77
C THR A 343 24.89 -6.47 4.13
N GLY A 344 25.94 -6.91 3.44
CA GLY A 344 27.30 -6.40 3.65
C GLY A 344 27.46 -4.92 3.33
N ILE A 345 26.80 -4.41 2.27
CA ILE A 345 26.80 -2.97 1.97
C ILE A 345 26.13 -2.18 3.10
N VAL A 346 24.98 -2.65 3.60
CA VAL A 346 24.28 -2.01 4.73
C VAL A 346 25.13 -2.08 6.00
N GLU A 347 25.77 -3.22 6.29
CA GLU A 347 26.68 -3.36 7.43
C GLU A 347 27.88 -2.41 7.35
N ILE A 348 28.47 -2.21 6.17
CA ILE A 348 29.56 -1.23 5.98
C ILE A 348 29.07 0.19 6.30
N ILE A 349 27.86 0.55 5.86
CA ILE A 349 27.26 1.85 6.17
C ILE A 349 27.01 1.99 7.68
N LEU A 350 26.48 0.95 8.34
CA LEU A 350 26.24 0.93 9.78
C LEU A 350 27.57 1.01 10.57
N LEU A 351 28.60 0.29 10.13
CA LEU A 351 29.95 0.36 10.71
C LEU A 351 30.55 1.76 10.55
N GLY A 352 30.38 2.39 9.38
CA GLY A 352 30.80 3.77 9.15
C GLY A 352 30.12 4.74 10.11
N LEU A 353 28.83 4.53 10.41
CA LEU A 353 28.08 5.31 11.39
C LEU A 353 28.55 5.07 12.84
N LEU A 354 29.03 3.87 13.16
CA LEU A 354 29.55 3.55 14.50
C LEU A 354 30.98 4.06 14.73
N LEU A 355 31.84 3.99 13.71
CA LEU A 355 33.28 4.27 13.83
C LEU A 355 33.63 5.74 13.58
N ALA A 356 32.85 6.46 12.76
CA ALA A 356 33.09 7.87 12.52
C ALA A 356 32.48 8.76 13.62
N ASP A 357 33.07 9.94 13.83
CA ASP A 357 32.42 11.02 14.56
C ASP A 357 31.28 11.57 13.71
N THR A 358 30.10 10.98 13.88
CA THR A 358 28.91 11.28 13.07
C THR A 358 28.35 12.64 13.44
N ALA A 359 28.23 13.51 12.43
CA ALA A 359 27.48 14.75 12.57
C ALA A 359 26.00 14.47 12.93
N PRO A 360 25.33 15.35 13.70
CA PRO A 360 23.92 15.19 14.06
C PRO A 360 22.99 15.02 12.85
N GLU A 361 23.34 15.64 11.73
CA GLU A 361 22.58 15.54 10.47
C GLU A 361 22.60 14.12 9.89
N THR A 362 23.75 13.45 9.93
CA THR A 362 23.90 12.05 9.46
C THR A 362 23.02 11.10 10.26
N ILE A 363 22.94 11.31 11.59
CA ILE A 363 22.08 10.52 12.48
C ILE A 363 20.60 10.70 12.10
N ARG A 364 20.17 11.95 11.85
CA ARG A 364 18.78 12.23 11.45
C ARG A 364 18.42 11.62 10.09
N ILE A 365 19.35 11.64 9.14
CA ILE A 365 19.16 10.97 7.83
C ILE A 365 19.04 9.45 8.02
N PHE A 366 19.88 8.85 8.87
CA PHE A 366 19.80 7.43 9.18
C PHE A 366 18.44 7.05 9.79
N VAL A 367 17.97 7.81 10.78
CA VAL A 367 16.65 7.59 11.41
C VAL A 367 15.52 7.72 10.38
N ALA A 368 15.58 8.73 9.50
CA ALA A 368 14.58 8.90 8.45
C ALA A 368 14.55 7.69 7.48
N LEU A 369 15.71 7.17 7.07
CA LEU A 369 15.78 5.98 6.21
C LEU A 369 15.23 4.73 6.91
N LEU A 370 15.51 4.56 8.21
CA LEU A 370 14.99 3.46 9.02
C LEU A 370 13.45 3.55 9.16
N GLN A 371 12.92 4.76 9.37
CA GLN A 371 11.50 5.06 9.41
C GLN A 371 10.80 4.75 8.08
N MET A 372 11.40 5.18 6.96
CA MET A 372 10.92 4.85 5.61
C MET A 372 10.88 3.34 5.36
N ALA A 373 11.94 2.62 5.74
CA ALA A 373 11.99 1.17 5.61
C ALA A 373 10.91 0.48 6.47
N THR A 374 10.70 0.96 7.69
CA THR A 374 9.67 0.44 8.61
C THR A 374 8.27 0.67 8.06
N PHE A 375 8.00 1.87 7.55
CA PHE A 375 6.74 2.23 6.92
C PHE A 375 6.43 1.34 5.70
N LEU A 376 7.40 1.16 4.81
CA LEU A 376 7.25 0.29 3.63
C LEU A 376 7.04 -1.18 4.03
N LEU A 377 7.79 -1.68 5.02
CA LEU A 377 7.64 -3.06 5.51
C LEU A 377 6.22 -3.31 6.05
N LYS A 378 5.72 -2.39 6.90
CA LYS A 378 4.35 -2.47 7.44
C LYS A 378 3.30 -2.37 6.33
N THR A 379 3.50 -1.47 5.36
CA THR A 379 2.60 -1.32 4.22
C THR A 379 2.53 -2.61 3.40
N VAL A 380 3.67 -3.23 3.10
CA VAL A 380 3.73 -4.53 2.40
C VAL A 380 3.06 -5.64 3.21
N ALA A 381 3.24 -5.65 4.53
CA ALA A 381 2.55 -6.60 5.40
C ALA A 381 1.02 -6.43 5.34
N MET A 382 0.51 -5.20 5.32
CA MET A 382 -0.92 -4.93 5.14
C MET A 382 -1.40 -5.32 3.74
N CYS A 383 -0.63 -5.06 2.68
CA CYS A 383 -0.93 -5.56 1.34
C CYS A 383 -0.97 -7.11 1.28
N PHE A 384 -0.13 -7.80 2.05
CA PHE A 384 -0.20 -9.25 2.17
C PHE A 384 -1.52 -9.70 2.83
N VAL A 385 -1.99 -8.98 3.85
CA VAL A 385 -3.33 -9.22 4.43
C VAL A 385 -4.41 -9.05 3.35
N TYR A 386 -4.29 -8.06 2.45
CA TYR A 386 -5.22 -7.92 1.32
C TYR A 386 -5.29 -9.17 0.44
N VAL A 387 -4.12 -9.68 0.04
CA VAL A 387 -4.03 -10.90 -0.77
C VAL A 387 -4.54 -12.12 0.00
N TRP A 388 -4.24 -12.21 1.30
CA TRP A 388 -4.68 -13.33 2.13
C TRP A 388 -6.21 -13.38 2.26
N VAL A 389 -6.84 -12.25 2.59
CA VAL A 389 -8.31 -12.14 2.69
C VAL A 389 -8.98 -12.52 1.37
N ARG A 390 -8.44 -12.04 0.24
CA ARG A 390 -8.91 -12.32 -1.12
C ARG A 390 -9.00 -13.82 -1.44
N TRP A 391 -8.03 -14.62 -1.01
CA TRP A 391 -8.00 -16.06 -1.30
C TRP A 391 -8.60 -16.93 -0.21
N THR A 392 -9.00 -16.34 0.93
CA THR A 392 -9.59 -17.08 2.07
C THR A 392 -11.10 -16.91 2.15
N LEU A 393 -11.61 -15.69 1.90
CA LEU A 393 -13.02 -15.41 2.04
C LEU A 393 -13.78 -15.63 0.71
N PRO A 394 -14.99 -16.23 0.78
CA PRO A 394 -15.84 -16.33 -0.39
C PRO A 394 -16.35 -14.94 -0.81
N ARG A 395 -16.71 -14.80 -2.08
CA ARG A 395 -17.34 -13.59 -2.60
C ARG A 395 -18.71 -13.37 -1.95
N PHE A 396 -19.04 -12.13 -1.61
CA PHE A 396 -20.37 -11.75 -1.15
C PHE A 396 -21.26 -11.35 -2.31
N ARG A 397 -22.55 -11.71 -2.22
CA ARG A 397 -23.56 -11.21 -3.14
C ARG A 397 -23.82 -9.73 -2.89
N TYR A 398 -24.13 -8.98 -3.96
CA TYR A 398 -24.44 -7.54 -3.91
C TYR A 398 -25.39 -7.15 -2.78
N ASP A 399 -26.51 -7.85 -2.63
CA ASP A 399 -27.54 -7.53 -1.63
C ASP A 399 -27.02 -7.71 -0.18
N GLN A 400 -26.17 -8.71 0.06
CA GLN A 400 -25.58 -8.97 1.38
C GLN A 400 -24.56 -7.89 1.74
N LEU A 401 -23.77 -7.48 0.75
CA LEU A 401 -22.76 -6.44 0.88
C LEU A 401 -23.42 -5.08 1.16
N GLN A 402 -24.46 -4.71 0.41
CA GLN A 402 -25.24 -3.50 0.69
C GLN A 402 -25.89 -3.54 2.07
N LYS A 403 -26.44 -4.70 2.48
CA LYS A 403 -27.00 -4.88 3.83
C LYS A 403 -25.93 -4.68 4.92
N LEU A 404 -24.73 -5.22 4.73
CA LEU A 404 -23.61 -5.06 5.67
C LEU A 404 -23.20 -3.59 5.82
N GLY A 405 -23.04 -2.86 4.72
CA GLY A 405 -22.68 -1.43 4.75
C GLY A 405 -23.74 -0.58 5.46
N TRP A 406 -25.00 -0.70 5.04
CA TRP A 406 -26.08 0.18 5.50
C TRP A 406 -26.68 -0.21 6.85
N GLN A 407 -26.91 -1.50 7.11
CA GLN A 407 -27.61 -1.94 8.32
C GLN A 407 -26.66 -2.24 9.48
N THR A 408 -25.40 -2.54 9.20
CA THR A 408 -24.43 -2.93 10.24
C THR A 408 -23.34 -1.88 10.41
N MET A 409 -22.58 -1.56 9.36
CA MET A 409 -21.41 -0.69 9.48
C MET A 409 -21.77 0.75 9.80
N LEU A 410 -22.79 1.31 9.14
CA LEU A 410 -23.21 2.69 9.38
C LEU A 410 -23.66 2.89 10.85
N PRO A 411 -24.61 2.11 11.41
CA PRO A 411 -24.97 2.26 12.83
C PRO A 411 -23.80 2.05 13.78
N LEU A 412 -22.93 1.06 13.52
CA LEU A 412 -21.75 0.80 14.36
C LEU A 412 -20.77 1.97 14.34
N SER A 413 -20.57 2.62 13.18
CA SER A 413 -19.70 3.80 13.07
C SER A 413 -20.23 4.98 13.88
N LEU A 414 -21.54 5.21 13.88
CA LEU A 414 -22.17 6.25 14.70
C LEU A 414 -22.03 5.96 16.19
N VAL A 415 -22.30 4.72 16.61
CA VAL A 415 -22.09 4.29 18.00
C VAL A 415 -20.63 4.48 18.40
N ASN A 416 -19.67 4.15 17.53
CA ASN A 416 -18.26 4.36 17.80
C ASN A 416 -17.93 5.84 18.04
N ILE A 417 -18.47 6.75 17.24
CA ILE A 417 -18.31 8.19 17.43
C ILE A 417 -18.87 8.62 18.78
N PHE A 418 -20.11 8.23 19.12
CA PHE A 418 -20.74 8.63 20.38
C PHE A 418 -19.96 8.16 21.61
N VAL A 419 -19.56 6.87 21.62
CA VAL A 419 -18.77 6.30 22.72
C VAL A 419 -17.42 6.99 22.83
N THR A 420 -16.74 7.20 21.69
CA THR A 420 -15.43 7.87 21.66
C THR A 420 -15.52 9.29 22.19
N SER A 421 -16.48 10.08 21.71
CA SER A 421 -16.69 11.45 22.16
C SER A 421 -17.01 11.51 23.66
N ALA A 422 -17.83 10.60 24.18
CA ALA A 422 -18.13 10.53 25.61
C ALA A 422 -16.89 10.21 26.45
N VAL A 423 -16.04 9.28 25.99
CA VAL A 423 -14.79 8.93 26.67
C VAL A 423 -13.80 10.09 26.64
N VAL A 424 -13.63 10.76 25.49
CA VAL A 424 -12.72 11.91 25.37
C VAL A 424 -13.16 13.05 26.29
N VAL A 425 -14.45 13.36 26.35
CA VAL A 425 -15.00 14.38 27.26
C VAL A 425 -14.85 13.99 28.74
N ALA A 426 -14.93 12.71 29.07
CA ALA A 426 -14.73 12.25 30.44
C ALA A 426 -13.26 12.28 30.89
N LEU A 427 -12.31 12.25 29.94
CA LEU A 427 -10.86 12.29 30.19
C LEU A 427 -10.26 13.69 30.08
N SER A 428 -10.95 14.62 29.42
CA SER A 428 -10.62 16.06 29.35
C SER A 428 -11.06 16.80 30.59
#